data_AF-A0A9P9NSS6-F1
#
_entry.id   AF-A0A9P9NSS6-F1
#
_cell.length_a   1.000
_cell.length_b   1.000
_cell.length_c   1.000
_cell.angle_alpha   90.00
_cell.angle_beta   90.00
_cell.angle_gamma   90.00
#
_symmetry.space_group_name_H-M   'P 1'
#
loop_
_entity.id
_entity.type
_entity.pdbx_description
1 polymer ?
#
loop_
_entity_poly.entity_id
_entity_poly.type
_entity_poly.pdbx_seq_one_letter_code
_entity_poly.pdbx_strand_id
1 'polypeptide(L)'
;MDFTHLTELFDGTVFADDYRTNLKAARERIAALEVQMSANDQMNAKSGLLLAQAVYFSICGDFTNANSYLGQLSRIAQSNNDNSLLSRCAAYEVHIRCMQNVPPLLRFRVDRDSGPAIVRDIGIPALCARVIRKRSERGNQGLSQLEKFEADVLRSCRSFLNELWISAFPEHPQYFKNHSIVLFREDRNFWDDVRQPEGENNFQSIASYLHKLTLQYLLAGDASNARSSIWSIYGSVLERGDLIAAANCQIQLGDAILSPPFTSPFALNLVSVVREIGWANDMWDKKEQRFPLKRDAEAIQCYQQAHFLFEAGGSERGRAAVLLRYACLDIADAIVERTHKDAKSEQHFVQSAKDHLKAAKELFEGDITNSLIVKGHLATCNIILRDITTALELCFDIGFTSKCTGNTCTGEFIGMMHLRLAKKLALDESRAQEVLALCACATVCFRGLDDPYLELHAVAASARFHRRKGNIPVAMKHVKHGRKLLELTVTYFDSLKGQVENLRISHEDQEQTWLYRP
;
A
#
# COMPACT_ATOMS: atom_id res chain seq x y z
N MET A 1 -9.53 20.79 17.06
CA MET A 1 -9.10 19.40 17.28
C MET A 1 -7.60 19.35 17.07
N ASP A 2 -6.82 19.08 18.10
CA ASP A 2 -5.37 18.92 18.00
C ASP A 2 -4.99 17.50 17.54
N PHE A 3 -3.70 17.14 17.58
CA PHE A 3 -3.24 15.82 17.16
C PHE A 3 -3.57 14.71 18.16
N THR A 4 -3.53 15.00 19.47
CA THR A 4 -3.87 14.03 20.53
C THR A 4 -5.31 13.55 20.38
N HIS A 5 -6.26 14.49 20.30
CA HIS A 5 -7.67 14.17 20.10
C HIS A 5 -7.90 13.42 18.78
N LEU A 6 -7.16 13.78 17.73
CA LEU A 6 -7.26 13.10 16.44
C LEU A 6 -6.79 11.65 16.53
N THR A 7 -5.64 11.37 17.17
CA THR A 7 -5.15 10.00 17.33
C THR A 7 -6.06 9.18 18.23
N GLU A 8 -6.64 9.76 19.28
CA GLU A 8 -7.60 9.09 20.18
C GLU A 8 -8.87 8.61 19.43
N LEU A 9 -9.32 9.35 18.41
CA LEU A 9 -10.43 8.92 17.55
C LEU A 9 -10.12 7.66 16.73
N PHE A 10 -8.84 7.31 16.60
CA PHE A 10 -8.35 6.19 15.81
C PHE A 10 -7.50 5.21 16.63
N ASP A 11 -7.77 5.17 17.94
CA ASP A 11 -7.18 4.24 18.90
C ASP A 11 -5.67 4.47 19.15
N GLY A 12 -5.18 5.67 18.86
CA GLY A 12 -3.80 6.12 19.13
C GLY A 12 -2.91 6.21 17.90
N THR A 13 -3.43 5.98 16.69
CA THR A 13 -2.65 6.06 15.44
C THR A 13 -3.50 6.56 14.29
N VAL A 14 -2.89 7.27 13.34
CA VAL A 14 -3.55 7.69 12.08
C VAL A 14 -3.12 6.83 10.88
N PHE A 15 -2.38 5.73 11.12
CA PHE A 15 -1.73 4.93 10.09
C PHE A 15 -2.47 3.63 9.82
N ALA A 16 -2.77 3.40 8.54
CA ALA A 16 -3.61 2.28 8.12
C ALA A 16 -3.02 0.91 8.43
N ASP A 17 -1.71 0.75 8.29
CA ASP A 17 -1.02 -0.52 8.42
C ASP A 17 -0.66 -0.87 9.87
N ASP A 18 -0.93 -0.02 10.86
CA ASP A 18 -0.81 -0.40 12.28
C ASP A 18 -1.89 -1.40 12.71
N TYR A 19 -2.96 -1.55 11.92
CA TYR A 19 -4.11 -2.45 12.14
C TYR A 19 -4.86 -2.26 13.48
N ARG A 20 -4.45 -1.28 14.28
CA ARG A 20 -5.01 -0.93 15.59
C ARG A 20 -6.43 -0.38 15.50
N THR A 21 -6.64 0.52 14.56
CA THR A 21 -7.87 1.31 14.48
C THR A 21 -9.08 0.43 14.18
N ASN A 22 -10.07 0.46 15.07
CA ASN A 22 -11.40 -0.08 14.80
C ASN A 22 -12.20 0.93 13.96
N LEU A 23 -12.37 0.63 12.67
CA LEU A 23 -13.00 1.55 11.71
C LEU A 23 -14.47 1.81 12.03
N LYS A 24 -15.20 0.80 12.48
CA LYS A 24 -16.60 0.96 12.87
C LYS A 24 -16.73 1.91 14.07
N ALA A 25 -15.96 1.67 15.13
CA ALA A 25 -15.96 2.54 16.31
C ALA A 25 -15.42 3.95 15.99
N ALA A 26 -14.42 4.09 15.12
CA ALA A 26 -13.95 5.39 14.64
C ALA A 26 -15.06 6.14 13.88
N ARG A 27 -15.83 5.45 13.03
CA ARG A 27 -16.96 6.05 12.32
C ARG A 27 -18.07 6.51 13.25
N GLU A 28 -18.39 5.71 14.27
CA GLU A 28 -19.37 6.07 15.30
C GLU A 28 -18.93 7.30 16.12
N ARG A 29 -17.65 7.35 16.52
CA ARG A 29 -17.06 8.53 17.18
C ARG A 29 -17.14 9.79 16.31
N ILE A 30 -16.81 9.68 15.02
CA ILE A 30 -16.91 10.80 14.07
C ILE A 30 -18.36 11.25 13.89
N ALA A 31 -19.31 10.32 13.79
CA ALA A 31 -20.74 10.65 13.69
C ALA A 31 -21.25 11.36 14.96
N ALA A 32 -20.78 10.97 16.14
CA ALA A 32 -21.13 11.65 17.40
C ALA A 32 -20.61 13.10 17.42
N LEU A 33 -19.40 13.36 16.90
CA LEU A 33 -18.87 14.72 16.75
C LEU A 33 -19.72 15.56 15.81
N GLU A 34 -20.19 14.98 14.70
CA GLU A 34 -21.07 15.66 13.74
C GLU A 34 -22.40 16.08 14.37
N VAL A 35 -22.99 15.23 15.22
CA VAL A 35 -24.22 15.57 15.98
C VAL A 35 -23.96 16.70 16.98
N GLN A 36 -22.87 16.64 17.75
CA GLN A 36 -22.53 17.65 18.76
C GLN A 36 -22.27 19.04 18.15
N MET A 37 -21.72 19.09 16.93
CA MET A 37 -21.45 20.32 16.20
C MET A 37 -22.70 21.14 15.85
N SER A 38 -23.87 20.51 15.79
CA SER A 38 -25.11 21.23 15.51
C SER A 38 -25.51 22.22 16.63
N ALA A 39 -24.83 22.19 17.79
CA ALA A 39 -25.24 22.90 19.00
C ALA A 39 -24.33 24.05 19.48
N ASN A 40 -23.05 24.18 19.07
CA ASN A 40 -22.20 25.34 19.44
C ASN A 40 -20.91 25.48 18.58
N ASP A 41 -20.43 26.72 18.44
CA ASP A 41 -19.17 27.19 17.83
C ASP A 41 -18.73 26.52 16.49
N GLN A 42 -19.29 27.00 15.39
CA GLN A 42 -19.39 26.29 14.11
C GLN A 42 -18.06 26.07 13.36
N MET A 43 -17.05 26.94 13.51
CA MET A 43 -15.85 26.92 12.65
C MET A 43 -14.80 25.90 13.12
N ASN A 44 -14.33 26.01 14.37
CA ASN A 44 -13.26 25.14 14.89
C ASN A 44 -13.70 23.68 14.96
N ALA A 45 -14.97 23.44 15.31
CA ALA A 45 -15.54 22.11 15.35
C ALA A 45 -15.66 21.51 13.93
N LYS A 46 -16.07 22.31 12.94
CA LYS A 46 -16.13 21.89 11.53
C LYS A 46 -14.76 21.59 10.93
N SER A 47 -13.74 22.39 11.23
CA SER A 47 -12.38 22.10 10.80
C SER A 47 -11.87 20.78 11.38
N GLY A 48 -12.17 20.50 12.66
CA GLY A 48 -11.84 19.24 13.30
C GLY A 48 -12.55 18.04 12.68
N LEU A 49 -13.85 18.14 12.42
CA LEU A 49 -14.63 17.07 11.78
C LEU A 49 -14.14 16.75 10.37
N LEU A 50 -13.89 17.76 9.54
CA LEU A 50 -13.38 17.56 8.19
C LEU A 50 -12.01 16.87 8.19
N LEU A 51 -11.14 17.22 9.13
CA LEU A 51 -9.84 16.55 9.28
C LEU A 51 -10.01 15.08 9.70
N ALA A 52 -10.86 14.81 10.71
CA ALA A 52 -11.14 13.45 11.15
C ALA A 52 -11.74 12.61 10.00
N GLN A 53 -12.64 13.17 9.20
CA GLN A 53 -13.19 12.50 8.02
C GLN A 53 -12.09 12.23 6.98
N ALA A 54 -11.21 13.19 6.69
CA ALA A 54 -10.11 13.00 5.76
C ALA A 54 -9.17 11.87 6.20
N VAL A 55 -8.80 11.81 7.48
CA VAL A 55 -7.97 10.74 8.05
C VAL A 55 -8.69 9.40 8.03
N TYR A 56 -9.96 9.35 8.43
CA TYR A 56 -10.76 8.13 8.40
C TYR A 56 -10.78 7.50 7.00
N PHE A 57 -11.13 8.30 5.98
CA PHE A 57 -11.18 7.80 4.61
C PHE A 57 -9.79 7.43 4.06
N SER A 58 -8.73 8.13 4.50
CA SER A 58 -7.35 7.74 4.19
C SER A 58 -7.00 6.36 4.77
N ILE A 59 -7.38 6.08 6.02
CA ILE A 59 -7.15 4.78 6.67
C ILE A 59 -7.95 3.68 5.97
N CYS A 60 -9.20 3.96 5.58
CA CYS A 60 -10.05 3.05 4.82
C CYS A 60 -9.49 2.75 3.41
N GLY A 61 -8.65 3.61 2.85
CA GLY A 61 -8.20 3.52 1.45
C GLY A 61 -9.18 4.14 0.44
N ASP A 62 -10.04 5.05 0.88
CA ASP A 62 -10.89 5.89 0.03
C ASP A 62 -10.25 7.28 -0.15
N PHE A 63 -9.22 7.33 -0.98
CA PHE A 63 -8.46 8.55 -1.22
C PHE A 63 -9.28 9.62 -1.95
N THR A 64 -10.31 9.25 -2.72
CA THR A 64 -11.24 10.20 -3.34
C THR A 64 -11.96 11.01 -2.27
N ASN A 65 -12.59 10.34 -1.31
CA ASN A 65 -13.29 11.03 -0.22
C ASN A 65 -12.30 11.74 0.72
N ALA A 66 -11.16 11.13 1.04
CA ALA A 66 -10.13 11.75 1.87
C ALA A 66 -9.67 13.11 1.29
N ASN A 67 -9.37 13.16 -0.01
CA ASN A 67 -8.98 14.39 -0.70
C ASN A 67 -10.13 15.41 -0.78
N SER A 68 -11.39 14.96 -0.94
CA SER A 68 -12.56 15.84 -0.95
C SER A 68 -12.72 16.59 0.38
N TYR A 69 -12.66 15.87 1.51
CA TYR A 69 -12.76 16.48 2.84
C TYR A 69 -11.57 17.39 3.15
N LEU A 70 -10.36 16.98 2.77
CA LEU A 70 -9.17 17.81 2.93
C LEU A 70 -9.24 19.08 2.07
N GLY A 71 -9.79 19.00 0.85
CA GLY A 71 -10.02 20.16 -0.02
C GLY A 71 -11.08 21.12 0.53
N GLN A 72 -12.11 20.61 1.21
CA GLN A 72 -13.06 21.44 1.96
C GLN A 72 -12.38 22.15 3.14
N LEU A 73 -11.56 21.42 3.91
CA LEU A 73 -10.80 21.98 5.03
C LEU A 73 -9.84 23.08 4.57
N SER A 74 -9.12 22.84 3.47
CA SER A 74 -8.20 23.82 2.89
C SER A 74 -8.92 25.09 2.45
N ARG A 75 -10.14 25.00 1.89
CA ARG A 75 -10.94 26.18 1.51
C ARG A 75 -11.36 27.02 2.72
N ILE A 76 -11.75 26.37 3.82
CA ILE A 76 -12.07 27.04 5.09
C ILE A 76 -10.81 27.73 5.65
N ALA A 77 -9.68 27.03 5.61
CA ALA A 77 -8.42 27.58 6.07
C ALA A 77 -8.00 28.82 5.24
N GLN A 78 -8.19 28.77 3.91
CA GLN A 78 -7.95 29.91 3.01
C GLN A 78 -8.89 31.09 3.30
N SER A 79 -10.19 30.86 3.44
CA SER A 79 -11.16 31.94 3.69
C SER A 79 -10.90 32.67 5.01
N ASN A 80 -10.34 31.96 5.99
CA ASN A 80 -10.04 32.50 7.32
C ASN A 80 -8.61 33.00 7.47
N ASN A 81 -7.78 32.92 6.42
CA ASN A 81 -6.32 33.14 6.50
C ASN A 81 -5.66 32.33 7.63
N ASP A 82 -6.17 31.12 7.93
CA ASP A 82 -5.62 30.23 8.95
C ASP A 82 -4.40 29.50 8.41
N ASN A 83 -3.27 30.14 8.63
CA ASN A 83 -1.99 29.66 8.18
C ASN A 83 -1.57 28.33 8.84
N SER A 84 -1.93 28.09 10.11
CA SER A 84 -1.58 26.82 10.77
C SER A 84 -2.35 25.67 10.12
N LEU A 85 -3.67 25.85 9.97
CA LEU A 85 -4.52 24.85 9.35
C LEU A 85 -4.14 24.57 7.90
N LEU A 86 -3.71 25.59 7.14
CA LEU A 86 -3.16 25.41 5.78
C LEU A 86 -1.90 24.53 5.77
N SER A 87 -1.00 24.71 6.74
CA SER A 87 0.20 23.89 6.88
C SER A 87 -0.15 22.44 7.19
N ARG A 88 -1.10 22.25 8.12
CA ARG A 88 -1.63 20.93 8.49
C ARG A 88 -2.30 20.23 7.30
N CYS A 89 -3.14 20.95 6.54
CA CYS A 89 -3.75 20.43 5.32
C CYS A 89 -2.69 19.93 4.33
N ALA A 90 -1.64 20.71 4.11
CA ALA A 90 -0.58 20.33 3.19
C ALA A 90 0.21 19.09 3.67
N ALA A 91 0.40 18.92 4.98
CA ALA A 91 1.04 17.73 5.54
C ALA A 91 0.19 16.47 5.32
N TYR A 92 -1.12 16.54 5.58
CA TYR A 92 -2.04 15.43 5.30
C TYR A 92 -2.22 15.17 3.81
N GLU A 93 -2.19 16.18 2.95
CA GLU A 93 -2.25 15.98 1.49
C GLU A 93 -1.05 15.15 1.02
N VAL A 94 0.14 15.47 1.51
CA VAL A 94 1.35 14.68 1.22
C VAL A 94 1.21 13.26 1.77
N HIS A 95 0.74 13.10 3.01
CA HIS A 95 0.54 11.77 3.59
C HIS A 95 -0.44 10.92 2.78
N ILE A 96 -1.62 11.45 2.46
CA ILE A 96 -2.65 10.79 1.65
C ILE A 96 -2.09 10.39 0.29
N ARG A 97 -1.39 11.30 -0.41
CA ARG A 97 -0.77 10.96 -1.70
C ARG A 97 0.34 9.91 -1.56
N CYS A 98 1.10 9.93 -0.48
CA CYS A 98 2.09 8.89 -0.19
C CYS A 98 1.41 7.54 0.02
N MET A 99 0.33 7.47 0.79
CA MET A 99 -0.44 6.23 1.00
C MET A 99 -1.12 5.74 -0.27
N GLN A 100 -1.62 6.67 -1.10
CA GLN A 100 -2.26 6.38 -2.38
C GLN A 100 -1.28 5.74 -3.36
N ASN A 101 -0.06 6.29 -3.44
CA ASN A 101 0.95 5.83 -4.38
C ASN A 101 1.75 4.65 -3.80
N VAL A 102 2.18 4.74 -2.56
CA VAL A 102 3.00 3.71 -1.90
C VAL A 102 2.28 3.21 -0.65
N PRO A 103 1.22 2.38 -0.80
CA PRO A 103 0.60 1.77 0.37
C PRO A 103 1.66 0.98 1.16
N PRO A 104 1.81 1.18 2.49
CA PRO A 104 2.88 0.55 3.28
C PRO A 104 2.89 -0.99 3.21
N LEU A 105 1.72 -1.60 3.00
CA LEU A 105 1.57 -3.04 2.79
C LEU A 105 2.14 -3.54 1.45
N LEU A 106 2.32 -2.64 0.48
CA LEU A 106 2.95 -2.87 -0.82
C LEU A 106 4.41 -2.45 -0.70
N ARG A 107 5.20 -3.30 -0.05
CA ARG A 107 6.60 -3.06 0.34
C ARG A 107 7.48 -2.54 -0.82
N PHE A 108 7.15 -2.86 -2.08
CA PHE A 108 7.95 -2.54 -3.27
C PHE A 108 7.08 -2.09 -4.46
N ARG A 109 7.59 -1.14 -5.25
CA ARG A 109 7.03 -0.71 -6.55
C ARG A 109 8.06 -0.85 -7.67
N VAL A 110 7.55 -0.77 -8.91
CA VAL A 110 8.34 -0.77 -10.15
C VAL A 110 9.27 0.45 -10.20
N ASP A 111 10.47 0.25 -10.75
CA ASP A 111 11.54 1.21 -11.07
C ASP A 111 11.07 2.68 -11.24
N ARG A 112 11.79 3.62 -10.61
CA ARG A 112 11.61 5.08 -10.78
C ARG A 112 11.88 5.59 -12.20
N ASP A 113 12.33 4.72 -13.11
CA ASP A 113 12.83 5.10 -14.43
C ASP A 113 11.98 4.60 -15.62
N SER A 114 10.98 3.72 -15.41
CA SER A 114 10.01 3.36 -16.46
C SER A 114 8.58 3.09 -15.94
N GLY A 115 7.58 3.86 -16.40
CA GLY A 115 6.14 3.55 -16.21
C GLY A 115 5.25 4.75 -15.80
N PRO A 116 3.91 4.58 -15.78
CA PRO A 116 2.95 5.61 -15.37
C PRO A 116 3.04 5.98 -13.90
N ALA A 117 3.56 5.09 -13.05
CA ALA A 117 3.85 5.39 -11.65
C ALA A 117 4.77 6.62 -11.50
N ILE A 118 5.75 6.80 -12.39
CA ILE A 118 6.64 7.96 -12.38
C ILE A 118 5.85 9.23 -12.61
N VAL A 119 4.97 9.23 -13.62
CA VAL A 119 4.17 10.42 -13.96
C VAL A 119 3.20 10.74 -12.83
N ARG A 120 2.60 9.72 -12.19
CA ARG A 120 1.78 9.86 -10.98
C ARG A 120 2.58 10.42 -9.79
N ASP A 121 3.85 10.03 -9.64
CA ASP A 121 4.72 10.40 -8.52
C ASP A 121 5.43 11.77 -8.70
N ILE A 122 5.52 12.34 -9.92
CA ILE A 122 6.19 13.64 -10.19
C ILE A 122 5.63 14.78 -9.32
N GLY A 123 4.35 14.73 -8.95
CA GLY A 123 3.73 15.74 -8.10
C GLY A 123 4.19 15.69 -6.63
N ILE A 124 4.65 14.53 -6.13
CA ILE A 124 4.99 14.34 -4.71
C ILE A 124 6.18 15.22 -4.30
N PRO A 125 7.33 15.25 -5.01
CA PRO A 125 8.44 16.13 -4.66
C PRO A 125 8.06 17.61 -4.61
N ALA A 126 7.23 18.09 -5.55
CA ALA A 126 6.77 19.49 -5.59
C ALA A 126 5.89 19.84 -4.38
N LEU A 127 4.94 18.97 -4.03
CA LEU A 127 4.11 19.13 -2.83
C LEU A 127 4.94 19.12 -1.54
N CYS A 128 5.96 18.27 -1.50
CA CYS A 128 6.88 18.18 -0.36
C CYS A 128 7.74 19.43 -0.23
N ALA A 129 8.29 19.93 -1.33
CA ALA A 129 9.02 21.19 -1.36
C ALA A 129 8.14 22.34 -0.86
N ARG A 130 6.85 22.38 -1.24
CA ARG A 130 5.88 23.35 -0.74
C ARG A 130 5.66 23.27 0.77
N VAL A 131 5.52 22.06 1.34
CA VAL A 131 5.39 21.89 2.80
C VAL A 131 6.65 22.37 3.51
N ILE A 132 7.83 22.01 3.00
CA ILE A 132 9.12 22.43 3.56
C ILE A 132 9.26 23.95 3.48
N ARG A 133 8.97 24.55 2.32
CA ARG A 133 9.08 25.99 2.07
C ARG A 133 8.13 26.79 2.96
N LYS A 134 6.85 26.38 3.06
CA LYS A 134 5.87 27.01 3.95
C LYS A 134 6.29 26.94 5.43
N ARG A 135 7.02 25.89 5.84
CA ARG A 135 7.59 25.81 7.20
C ARG A 135 8.82 26.70 7.36
N SER A 136 9.70 26.77 6.36
CA SER A 136 10.91 27.58 6.43
C SER A 136 10.62 29.09 6.37
N GLU A 137 9.70 29.53 5.50
CA GLU A 137 9.31 30.94 5.35
C GLU A 137 8.69 31.53 6.61
N ARG A 138 8.03 30.71 7.42
CA ARG A 138 7.31 31.18 8.61
C ARG A 138 8.18 31.17 9.87
N GLY A 139 9.37 30.57 9.80
CA GLY A 139 10.11 30.14 10.96
C GLY A 139 9.30 29.15 11.81
N ASN A 140 9.95 28.28 12.55
CA ASN A 140 9.26 27.44 13.54
C ASN A 140 8.60 28.23 14.70
N GLN A 141 8.47 29.55 14.59
CA GLN A 141 8.12 30.47 15.68
C GLN A 141 6.61 30.57 15.95
N GLY A 142 5.73 30.11 15.04
CA GLY A 142 4.26 30.17 15.20
C GLY A 142 3.53 28.84 15.41
N LEU A 143 4.22 27.69 15.28
CA LEU A 143 3.62 26.36 15.49
C LEU A 143 3.84 25.89 16.93
N SER A 144 2.79 25.34 17.54
CA SER A 144 2.87 24.63 18.82
C SER A 144 3.83 23.43 18.73
N GLN A 145 4.33 22.96 19.88
CA GLN A 145 5.15 21.75 19.91
C GLN A 145 4.40 20.53 19.35
N LEU A 146 3.10 20.43 19.65
CA LEU A 146 2.27 19.33 19.18
C LEU A 146 2.05 19.35 17.66
N GLU A 147 1.85 20.53 17.06
CA GLU A 147 1.77 20.65 15.60
C GLU A 147 3.09 20.30 14.92
N LYS A 148 4.23 20.62 15.53
CA LYS A 148 5.57 20.23 15.04
C LYS A 148 5.78 18.72 15.15
N PHE A 149 5.32 18.11 16.24
CA PHE A 149 5.37 16.66 16.44
C PHE A 149 4.54 15.91 15.40
N GLU A 150 3.26 16.28 15.22
CA GLU A 150 2.39 15.71 14.18
C GLU A 150 3.04 15.79 12.79
N ALA A 151 3.54 16.98 12.48
CA ALA A 151 4.27 17.30 11.28
C ALA A 151 5.52 16.43 11.03
N ASP A 152 6.26 16.10 12.08
CA ASP A 152 7.46 15.26 12.02
C ASP A 152 7.11 13.78 11.93
N VAL A 153 6.08 13.33 12.65
CA VAL A 153 5.55 11.96 12.57
C VAL A 153 5.11 11.64 11.14
N LEU A 154 4.29 12.50 10.51
CA LEU A 154 3.86 12.33 9.12
C LEU A 154 5.04 12.34 8.14
N ARG A 155 6.05 13.17 8.40
CA ARG A 155 7.29 13.25 7.60
C ARG A 155 8.10 11.95 7.73
N SER A 156 8.32 11.45 8.94
CA SER A 156 9.06 10.21 9.19
C SER A 156 8.40 9.01 8.51
N CYS A 157 7.07 8.91 8.55
CA CYS A 157 6.34 7.83 7.87
C CYS A 157 6.52 7.88 6.35
N ARG A 158 6.51 9.08 5.77
CA ARG A 158 6.83 9.27 4.34
C ARG A 158 8.29 8.92 4.03
N SER A 159 9.23 9.38 4.87
CA SER A 159 10.65 9.11 4.67
C SER A 159 10.91 7.62 4.70
N PHE A 160 10.30 6.90 5.66
CA PHE A 160 10.33 5.45 5.74
C PHE A 160 9.93 4.79 4.42
N LEU A 161 8.83 5.19 3.77
CA LEU A 161 8.43 4.56 2.50
C LEU A 161 9.50 4.69 1.41
N ASN A 162 10.23 5.80 1.36
CA ASN A 162 11.34 5.98 0.42
C ASN A 162 12.59 5.21 0.88
N GLU A 163 12.88 5.22 2.18
CA GLU A 163 14.04 4.57 2.78
C GLU A 163 13.93 3.05 2.77
N LEU A 164 12.74 2.48 2.94
CA LEU A 164 12.47 1.05 2.85
C LEU A 164 12.86 0.52 1.48
N TRP A 165 12.46 1.23 0.43
CA TRP A 165 12.91 0.90 -0.92
C TRP A 165 14.42 0.97 -1.02
N ILE A 166 15.02 2.02 -0.43
CA ILE A 166 16.47 2.19 -0.41
C ILE A 166 17.21 1.05 0.26
N SER A 167 16.69 0.57 1.39
CA SER A 167 17.31 -0.49 2.18
C SER A 167 17.34 -1.84 1.47
N ALA A 168 16.32 -2.21 0.70
CA ALA A 168 16.32 -3.50 -0.02
C ALA A 168 17.07 -3.49 -1.37
N PHE A 169 17.74 -2.39 -1.71
CA PHE A 169 18.48 -2.21 -2.97
C PHE A 169 19.87 -2.85 -3.12
N PRO A 170 20.59 -3.37 -2.09
CA PRO A 170 21.86 -4.08 -2.31
C PRO A 170 21.77 -5.21 -3.35
N GLU A 171 20.55 -5.70 -3.60
CA GLU A 171 20.21 -6.70 -4.61
C GLU A 171 19.88 -6.14 -6.02
N HIS A 172 19.94 -4.82 -6.27
CA HIS A 172 19.54 -4.17 -7.54
C HIS A 172 20.73 -3.52 -8.30
N PRO A 173 21.19 -4.11 -9.43
CA PRO A 173 22.46 -3.74 -10.07
C PRO A 173 22.48 -2.39 -10.81
N GLN A 174 21.33 -1.73 -11.03
CA GLN A 174 21.29 -0.44 -11.73
C GLN A 174 21.44 0.79 -10.83
N TYR A 175 21.08 0.68 -9.55
CA TYR A 175 21.32 1.75 -8.58
C TYR A 175 22.77 1.76 -8.07
N PHE A 176 23.42 0.59 -8.07
CA PHE A 176 24.83 0.41 -7.73
C PHE A 176 25.78 1.26 -8.61
N LYS A 177 25.36 1.64 -9.82
CA LYS A 177 26.21 2.43 -10.72
C LYS A 177 26.20 3.93 -10.43
N ASN A 178 25.16 4.49 -9.80
CA ASN A 178 24.99 5.95 -9.73
C ASN A 178 24.65 6.54 -8.35
N HIS A 179 24.22 5.77 -7.34
CA HIS A 179 23.82 6.34 -6.03
C HIS A 179 24.35 5.50 -4.85
N SER A 180 25.57 5.87 -4.44
CA SER A 180 26.24 5.68 -3.14
C SER A 180 25.75 4.63 -2.12
N ILE A 181 26.74 3.87 -1.67
CA ILE A 181 26.86 3.02 -0.46
C ILE A 181 26.50 3.74 0.88
N VAL A 182 25.89 4.94 0.86
CA VAL A 182 25.64 5.81 2.03
C VAL A 182 24.16 5.91 2.44
N LEU A 183 23.25 5.18 1.79
CA LEU A 183 21.81 5.39 2.02
C LEU A 183 21.16 4.44 3.04
N PHE A 184 21.75 3.28 3.31
CA PHE A 184 21.29 2.38 4.37
C PHE A 184 22.04 2.64 5.67
N ARG A 185 21.32 2.66 6.80
CA ARG A 185 21.83 2.97 8.13
C ARG A 185 21.40 1.91 9.14
N GLU A 186 22.30 1.00 9.52
CA GLU A 186 22.00 -0.03 10.53
C GLU A 186 21.64 0.54 11.92
N ASP A 187 22.00 1.81 12.18
CA ASP A 187 21.69 2.58 13.38
C ASP A 187 20.39 3.40 13.28
N ARG A 188 19.64 3.26 12.17
CA ARG A 188 18.42 4.04 11.94
C ARG A 188 17.36 3.74 12.98
N ASN A 189 16.79 4.79 13.57
CA ASN A 189 15.58 4.73 14.39
C ASN A 189 14.64 5.88 14.02
N PHE A 190 13.46 5.56 13.51
CA PHE A 190 12.49 6.58 13.09
C PHE A 190 11.85 7.33 14.27
N TRP A 191 11.88 6.75 15.47
CA TRP A 191 11.40 7.42 16.67
C TRP A 191 12.32 8.56 17.10
N ASP A 192 13.64 8.34 17.05
CA ASP A 192 14.66 9.32 17.46
C ASP A 192 14.70 10.56 16.53
N ASP A 193 14.19 10.42 15.30
CA ASP A 193 14.09 11.49 14.31
C ASP A 193 12.96 12.50 14.59
N VAL A 194 12.07 12.19 15.55
CA VAL A 194 10.86 12.98 15.84
C VAL A 194 11.05 13.74 17.16
N ARG A 195 10.85 15.06 17.13
CA ARG A 195 10.93 15.89 18.34
C ARG A 195 9.68 15.71 19.21
N GLN A 196 9.85 15.04 20.34
CA GLN A 196 8.75 14.72 21.24
C GLN A 196 8.26 15.95 22.02
N PRO A 197 6.95 16.13 22.21
CA PRO A 197 6.40 17.11 23.13
C PRO A 197 6.57 16.65 24.58
N GLU A 198 6.56 17.57 25.53
CA GLU A 198 6.55 17.24 26.97
C GLU A 198 5.30 16.38 27.29
N GLY A 199 5.49 15.21 27.92
CA GLY A 199 4.40 14.27 28.28
C GLY A 199 4.26 13.03 27.38
N GLU A 200 5.36 12.29 27.18
CA GLU A 200 5.52 11.14 26.26
C GLU A 200 4.43 10.06 26.33
N ASN A 201 3.76 9.90 27.48
CA ASN A 201 2.79 8.84 27.72
C ASN A 201 1.59 8.87 26.75
N ASN A 202 1.24 10.02 26.17
CA ASN A 202 0.08 10.14 25.29
C ASN A 202 0.32 9.62 23.85
N PHE A 203 1.58 9.34 23.48
CA PHE A 203 1.94 8.95 22.10
C PHE A 203 2.62 7.58 21.99
N GLN A 204 2.45 6.71 22.99
CA GLN A 204 3.05 5.38 23.01
C GLN A 204 2.68 4.54 21.77
N SER A 205 1.43 4.60 21.31
CA SER A 205 0.98 3.93 20.09
C SER A 205 1.72 4.40 18.83
N ILE A 206 1.98 5.71 18.71
CA ILE A 206 2.77 6.29 17.61
C ILE A 206 4.23 5.84 17.71
N ALA A 207 4.79 5.81 18.92
CA ALA A 207 6.15 5.31 19.15
C ALA A 207 6.29 3.84 18.75
N SER A 208 5.35 2.99 19.18
CA SER A 208 5.26 1.59 18.78
C SER A 208 5.20 1.44 17.26
N TYR A 209 4.40 2.27 16.58
CA TYR A 209 4.31 2.27 15.12
C TYR A 209 5.62 2.70 14.44
N LEU A 210 6.31 3.73 14.93
CA LEU A 210 7.60 4.16 14.37
C LEU A 210 8.72 3.14 14.64
N HIS A 211 8.69 2.42 15.76
CA HIS A 211 9.55 1.26 15.98
C HIS A 211 9.24 0.14 14.99
N LYS A 212 7.96 -0.15 14.76
CA LYS A 212 7.52 -1.10 13.72
C LYS A 212 8.11 -0.72 12.33
N LEU A 213 8.10 0.55 11.95
CA LEU A 213 8.72 1.00 10.70
C LEU A 213 10.25 0.79 10.71
N THR A 214 10.89 1.08 11.84
CA THR A 214 12.33 0.82 12.04
C THR A 214 12.67 -0.65 11.80
N LEU A 215 11.88 -1.57 12.36
CA LEU A 215 12.07 -3.01 12.15
C LEU A 215 11.98 -3.41 10.68
N GLN A 216 10.97 -2.89 9.96
CA GLN A 216 10.85 -3.17 8.52
C GLN A 216 12.05 -2.66 7.73
N TYR A 217 12.56 -1.48 8.06
CA TYR A 217 13.73 -0.91 7.41
C TYR A 217 14.99 -1.75 7.66
N LEU A 218 15.25 -2.14 8.91
CA LEU A 218 16.41 -2.97 9.26
C LEU A 218 16.33 -4.36 8.64
N LEU A 219 15.15 -4.99 8.67
CA LEU A 219 14.90 -6.26 7.99
C LEU A 219 15.10 -6.16 6.48
N ALA A 220 14.67 -5.05 5.88
CA ALA A 220 14.78 -4.85 4.45
C ALA A 220 16.22 -4.66 3.97
N GLY A 221 17.07 -4.02 4.79
CA GLY A 221 18.49 -3.87 4.53
C GLY A 221 19.37 -5.02 4.98
N ASP A 222 18.79 -6.15 5.42
CA ASP A 222 19.51 -7.29 5.98
C ASP A 222 20.52 -6.88 7.07
N ALA A 223 20.09 -5.96 7.94
CA ALA A 223 20.96 -5.43 8.98
C ALA A 223 21.43 -6.55 9.90
N SER A 224 22.71 -6.56 10.24
CA SER A 224 23.29 -7.57 11.14
C SER A 224 22.60 -7.61 12.52
N ASN A 225 22.04 -6.48 12.96
CA ASN A 225 21.32 -6.32 14.21
C ASN A 225 19.79 -6.52 14.10
N ALA A 226 19.23 -6.74 12.89
CA ALA A 226 17.78 -6.71 12.68
C ALA A 226 17.03 -7.68 13.60
N ARG A 227 17.50 -8.93 13.71
CA ARG A 227 16.86 -9.96 14.57
C ARG A 227 16.90 -9.58 16.06
N SER A 228 18.02 -9.06 16.56
CA SER A 228 18.12 -8.59 17.95
C SER A 228 17.25 -7.36 18.21
N SER A 229 17.18 -6.42 17.26
CA SER A 229 16.35 -5.22 17.37
C SER A 229 14.86 -5.56 17.43
N ILE A 230 14.40 -6.57 16.69
CA ILE A 230 13.02 -7.04 16.76
C ILE A 230 12.68 -7.57 18.15
N TRP A 231 13.52 -8.43 18.72
CA TRP A 231 13.25 -8.99 20.05
C TRP A 231 13.28 -7.92 21.14
N SER A 232 14.18 -6.93 21.02
CA SER A 232 14.22 -5.77 21.93
C SER A 232 12.93 -4.95 21.86
N ILE A 233 12.49 -4.60 20.63
CA ILE A 233 11.26 -3.84 20.43
C ILE A 233 10.04 -4.66 20.89
N TYR A 234 9.97 -5.93 20.53
CA TYR A 234 8.90 -6.86 20.94
C TYR A 234 8.77 -6.96 22.46
N GLY A 235 9.90 -7.16 23.17
CA GLY A 235 9.93 -7.19 24.64
C GLY A 235 9.45 -5.87 25.23
N SER A 236 9.97 -4.74 24.73
CA SER A 236 9.61 -3.41 25.21
C SER A 236 8.12 -3.07 25.00
N VAL A 237 7.50 -3.47 23.88
CA VAL A 237 6.06 -3.22 23.65
C VAL A 237 5.19 -4.16 24.48
N LEU A 238 5.63 -5.39 24.73
CA LEU A 238 4.94 -6.33 25.64
C LEU A 238 4.97 -5.84 27.10
N GLU A 239 6.12 -5.39 27.58
CA GLU A 239 6.26 -4.82 28.95
C GLU A 239 5.33 -3.63 29.17
N ARG A 240 5.08 -2.85 28.11
CA ARG A 240 4.14 -1.73 28.11
C ARG A 240 2.67 -2.13 27.93
N GLY A 241 2.38 -3.41 27.66
CA GLY A 241 1.03 -3.91 27.43
C GLY A 241 0.43 -3.57 26.07
N ASP A 242 1.22 -3.10 25.09
CA ASP A 242 0.74 -2.84 23.72
C ASP A 242 0.72 -4.14 22.91
N LEU A 243 -0.32 -4.95 23.14
CA LEU A 243 -0.48 -6.26 22.50
C LEU A 243 -0.57 -6.18 20.97
N ILE A 244 -1.14 -5.09 20.44
CA ILE A 244 -1.29 -4.88 19.00
C ILE A 244 0.08 -4.61 18.36
N ALA A 245 0.90 -3.77 18.99
CA ALA A 245 2.28 -3.56 18.54
C ALA A 245 3.12 -4.84 18.63
N ALA A 246 2.96 -5.62 19.70
CA ALA A 246 3.61 -6.93 19.83
C ALA A 246 3.20 -7.89 18.71
N ALA A 247 1.90 -7.92 18.36
CA ALA A 247 1.38 -8.73 17.26
C ALA A 247 1.94 -8.28 15.89
N ASN A 248 2.05 -6.96 15.67
CA ASN A 248 2.67 -6.40 14.48
C ASN A 248 4.14 -6.83 14.32
N CYS A 249 4.91 -6.88 15.42
CA CYS A 249 6.29 -7.40 15.39
C CYS A 249 6.33 -8.87 14.97
N GLN A 250 5.41 -9.70 15.47
CA GLN A 250 5.30 -11.12 15.10
C GLN A 250 4.92 -11.31 13.62
N ILE A 251 3.99 -10.49 13.10
CA ILE A 251 3.71 -10.45 11.66
C ILE A 251 5.00 -10.17 10.86
N GLN A 252 5.80 -9.18 11.28
CA GLN A 252 7.01 -8.81 10.55
C GLN A 252 8.06 -9.91 10.57
N LEU A 253 8.21 -10.62 11.69
CA LEU A 253 9.07 -11.80 11.80
C LEU A 253 8.63 -12.90 10.84
N GLY A 254 7.35 -13.28 10.88
CA GLY A 254 6.82 -14.31 9.99
C GLY A 254 6.97 -13.95 8.52
N ASP A 255 6.69 -12.68 8.18
CA ASP A 255 6.88 -12.19 6.82
C ASP A 255 8.36 -12.17 6.40
N ALA A 256 9.29 -11.84 7.29
CA ALA A 256 10.73 -11.83 6.98
C ALA A 256 11.30 -13.24 6.78
N ILE A 257 10.73 -14.24 7.45
CA ILE A 257 11.09 -15.66 7.26
C ILE A 257 10.66 -16.15 5.87
N LEU A 258 9.44 -15.79 5.43
CA LEU A 258 8.86 -16.29 4.19
C LEU A 258 9.20 -15.46 2.95
N SER A 259 9.25 -14.15 3.11
CA SER A 259 9.33 -13.18 2.03
C SER A 259 10.62 -12.38 2.19
N PRO A 260 11.60 -12.56 1.27
CA PRO A 260 12.70 -11.61 1.16
C PRO A 260 12.15 -10.19 1.01
N PRO A 261 12.93 -9.17 1.40
CA PRO A 261 12.48 -7.78 1.43
C PRO A 261 11.69 -7.38 0.19
N PHE A 262 12.25 -7.57 -1.00
CA PHE A 262 11.67 -7.21 -2.31
C PHE A 262 10.44 -8.04 -2.77
N THR A 263 9.91 -8.92 -1.92
CA THR A 263 8.67 -9.67 -2.15
C THR A 263 7.66 -9.37 -1.04
N SER A 264 6.41 -9.79 -1.22
CA SER A 264 5.37 -9.64 -0.22
C SER A 264 4.64 -10.97 0.00
N PRO A 265 4.26 -11.32 1.24
CA PRO A 265 3.39 -12.47 1.49
C PRO A 265 2.05 -12.30 0.76
N PHE A 266 1.58 -11.07 0.60
CA PHE A 266 0.38 -10.72 -0.17
C PHE A 266 0.54 -10.87 -1.68
N ALA A 267 1.77 -11.03 -2.17
CA ALA A 267 2.05 -11.32 -3.57
C ALA A 267 2.42 -12.79 -3.80
N LEU A 268 2.17 -13.67 -2.81
CA LEU A 268 2.67 -15.05 -2.85
C LEU A 268 4.20 -15.09 -3.06
N ASN A 269 4.97 -14.24 -2.39
CA ASN A 269 6.42 -14.11 -2.55
C ASN A 269 6.88 -13.79 -4.00
N LEU A 270 6.01 -13.19 -4.81
CA LEU A 270 6.35 -12.70 -6.14
C LEU A 270 6.83 -11.25 -6.08
N VAL A 271 7.68 -10.86 -7.04
CA VAL A 271 8.02 -9.46 -7.27
C VAL A 271 6.98 -8.91 -8.23
N SER A 272 5.95 -8.23 -7.71
CA SER A 272 4.83 -7.64 -8.46
C SER A 272 5.23 -6.40 -9.29
N VAL A 273 6.28 -6.52 -10.10
CA VAL A 273 6.91 -5.46 -10.89
C VAL A 273 7.15 -5.95 -12.32
N VAL A 274 6.70 -5.18 -13.33
CA VAL A 274 7.11 -5.37 -14.73
C VAL A 274 7.94 -4.21 -15.22
N ARG A 275 8.98 -4.55 -15.98
CA ARG A 275 9.94 -3.59 -16.52
C ARG A 275 9.86 -3.50 -18.03
N GLU A 276 9.67 -4.65 -18.68
CA GLU A 276 9.44 -4.74 -20.12
C GLU A 276 7.96 -4.89 -20.41
N ILE A 277 7.53 -4.45 -21.61
CA ILE A 277 6.17 -4.68 -22.09
C ILE A 277 5.83 -6.17 -22.01
N GLY A 278 4.80 -6.50 -21.25
CA GLY A 278 4.39 -7.88 -20.98
C GLY A 278 4.53 -8.23 -19.51
N TRP A 279 4.99 -9.44 -19.25
CA TRP A 279 5.24 -9.96 -17.91
C TRP A 279 6.73 -10.21 -17.63
N ALA A 280 7.61 -9.87 -18.57
CA ALA A 280 9.01 -10.26 -18.51
C ALA A 280 9.79 -9.28 -17.64
N ASN A 281 10.66 -9.85 -16.80
CA ASN A 281 11.58 -9.07 -16.01
C ASN A 281 12.84 -9.91 -15.83
N ASP A 282 13.73 -9.90 -16.83
CA ASP A 282 14.90 -10.79 -16.87
C ASP A 282 15.79 -10.72 -15.60
N MET A 283 15.74 -9.59 -14.88
CA MET A 283 16.39 -9.43 -13.59
C MET A 283 15.72 -10.28 -12.50
N TRP A 284 14.42 -10.06 -12.28
CA TRP A 284 13.68 -10.74 -11.21
C TRP A 284 13.33 -12.18 -11.56
N ASP A 285 13.11 -12.49 -12.84
CA ASP A 285 12.77 -13.84 -13.32
C ASP A 285 13.82 -14.88 -12.92
N LYS A 286 15.11 -14.50 -12.84
CA LYS A 286 16.20 -15.38 -12.37
C LYS A 286 16.22 -15.54 -10.85
N LYS A 287 15.86 -14.50 -10.10
CA LYS A 287 15.84 -14.50 -8.63
C LYS A 287 14.59 -15.19 -8.08
N GLU A 288 13.43 -14.94 -8.68
CA GLU A 288 12.14 -15.50 -8.27
C GLU A 288 12.05 -17.01 -8.29
N GLN A 289 12.87 -17.68 -9.11
CA GLN A 289 13.01 -19.13 -9.08
C GLN A 289 13.50 -19.66 -7.73
N ARG A 290 14.18 -18.82 -6.95
CA ARG A 290 14.74 -19.16 -5.63
C ARG A 290 13.80 -18.83 -4.47
N PHE A 291 12.63 -18.23 -4.72
CA PHE A 291 11.67 -17.90 -3.67
C PHE A 291 10.61 -19.01 -3.60
N PRO A 292 10.74 -19.94 -2.63
CA PRO A 292 9.81 -21.05 -2.53
C PRO A 292 8.44 -20.56 -2.09
N LEU A 293 7.40 -21.14 -2.70
CA LEU A 293 6.00 -20.99 -2.29
C LEU A 293 5.69 -22.10 -1.28
N LYS A 294 6.34 -22.08 -0.11
CA LYS A 294 6.21 -23.16 0.86
C LYS A 294 5.88 -22.62 2.24
N ARG A 295 5.14 -23.41 3.01
CA ARG A 295 5.01 -23.21 4.46
C ARG A 295 6.36 -23.30 5.14
N ASP A 296 6.51 -22.47 6.16
CA ASP A 296 7.60 -22.54 7.12
C ASP A 296 7.01 -22.60 8.54
N ALA A 297 7.50 -23.54 9.34
CA ALA A 297 6.98 -23.77 10.69
C ALA A 297 7.25 -22.59 11.63
N GLU A 298 8.41 -21.93 11.50
CA GLU A 298 8.77 -20.76 12.32
C GLU A 298 7.85 -19.57 11.96
N ALA A 299 7.61 -19.35 10.66
CA ALA A 299 6.69 -18.30 10.23
C ALA A 299 5.24 -18.55 10.69
N ILE A 300 4.77 -19.81 10.65
CA ILE A 300 3.45 -20.18 11.16
C ILE A 300 3.33 -19.91 12.66
N GLN A 301 4.35 -20.23 13.46
CA GLN A 301 4.36 -19.93 14.89
C GLN A 301 4.26 -18.42 15.14
N CYS A 302 5.00 -17.61 14.39
CA CYS A 302 4.88 -16.15 14.44
C CYS A 302 3.46 -15.68 14.13
N TYR A 303 2.82 -16.21 13.08
CA TYR A 303 1.44 -15.85 12.73
C TYR A 303 0.41 -16.32 13.76
N GLN A 304 0.60 -17.49 14.36
CA GLN A 304 -0.27 -17.98 15.45
C GLN A 304 -0.17 -17.06 16.67
N GLN A 305 1.05 -16.68 17.05
CA GLN A 305 1.28 -15.74 18.15
C GLN A 305 0.69 -14.36 17.83
N ALA A 306 0.86 -13.87 16.60
CA ALA A 306 0.28 -12.61 16.17
C ALA A 306 -1.25 -12.63 16.23
N HIS A 307 -1.89 -13.71 15.76
CA HIS A 307 -3.34 -13.86 15.82
C HIS A 307 -3.84 -13.81 17.26
N PHE A 308 -3.21 -14.57 18.16
CA PHE A 308 -3.54 -14.58 19.59
C PHE A 308 -3.42 -13.18 20.21
N LEU A 309 -2.33 -12.46 19.91
CA LEU A 309 -2.11 -11.11 20.44
C LEU A 309 -3.09 -10.08 19.89
N PHE A 310 -3.43 -10.13 18.60
CA PHE A 310 -4.47 -9.26 18.04
C PHE A 310 -5.86 -9.57 18.59
N GLU A 311 -6.18 -10.83 18.83
CA GLU A 311 -7.42 -11.23 19.47
C GLU A 311 -7.51 -10.72 20.91
N ALA A 312 -6.46 -10.93 21.71
CA ALA A 312 -6.37 -10.40 23.07
C ALA A 312 -6.38 -8.86 23.11
N GLY A 313 -5.79 -8.20 22.11
CA GLY A 313 -5.78 -6.76 21.93
C GLY A 313 -7.03 -6.17 21.28
N GLY A 314 -8.03 -7.00 20.90
CA GLY A 314 -9.27 -6.53 20.27
C GLY A 314 -9.13 -5.96 18.85
N SER A 315 -8.06 -6.30 18.13
CA SER A 315 -7.79 -5.82 16.77
C SER A 315 -8.33 -6.79 15.71
N GLU A 316 -9.53 -6.52 15.21
CA GLU A 316 -10.16 -7.30 14.12
C GLU A 316 -9.35 -7.20 12.82
N ARG A 317 -8.90 -6.00 12.45
CA ARG A 317 -8.07 -5.77 11.26
C ARG A 317 -6.73 -6.50 11.34
N GLY A 318 -6.14 -6.60 12.54
CA GLY A 318 -4.91 -7.36 12.76
C GLY A 318 -5.12 -8.86 12.57
N ARG A 319 -6.20 -9.41 13.13
CA ARG A 319 -6.60 -10.82 12.91
C ARG A 319 -6.86 -11.10 11.43
N ALA A 320 -7.56 -10.21 10.75
CA ALA A 320 -7.80 -10.29 9.31
C ALA A 320 -6.50 -10.33 8.50
N ALA A 321 -5.52 -9.51 8.88
CA ALA A 321 -4.21 -9.48 8.25
C ALA A 321 -3.44 -10.80 8.43
N VAL A 322 -3.61 -11.49 9.55
CA VAL A 322 -3.04 -12.84 9.76
C VAL A 322 -3.78 -13.88 8.91
N LEU A 323 -5.12 -13.86 8.90
CA LEU A 323 -5.92 -14.78 8.08
C LEU A 323 -5.60 -14.66 6.59
N LEU A 324 -5.39 -13.44 6.09
CA LEU A 324 -4.93 -13.21 4.72
C LEU A 324 -3.60 -13.91 4.43
N ARG A 325 -2.64 -13.90 5.37
CA ARG A 325 -1.35 -14.61 5.21
C ARG A 325 -1.52 -16.13 5.20
N TYR A 326 -2.40 -16.67 6.06
CA TYR A 326 -2.73 -18.10 6.00
C TYR A 326 -3.35 -18.48 4.66
N ALA A 327 -4.26 -17.66 4.12
CA ALA A 327 -4.80 -17.89 2.80
C ALA A 327 -3.73 -17.85 1.70
N CYS A 328 -2.77 -16.92 1.77
CA CYS A 328 -1.66 -16.86 0.83
C CYS A 328 -0.81 -18.15 0.88
N LEU A 329 -0.57 -18.70 2.08
CA LEU A 329 0.12 -19.97 2.26
C LEU A 329 -0.69 -21.15 1.68
N ASP A 330 -1.98 -21.23 1.98
CA ASP A 330 -2.87 -22.25 1.44
C ASP A 330 -2.91 -22.21 -0.10
N ILE A 331 -2.96 -21.02 -0.70
CA ILE A 331 -2.91 -20.86 -2.18
C ILE A 331 -1.57 -21.34 -2.73
N ALA A 332 -0.46 -21.02 -2.05
CA ALA A 332 0.86 -21.49 -2.44
C ALA A 332 0.95 -23.01 -2.43
N ASP A 333 0.44 -23.68 -1.40
CA ASP A 333 0.44 -25.16 -1.35
C ASP A 333 -0.49 -25.77 -2.38
N ALA A 334 -1.68 -25.20 -2.62
CA ALA A 334 -2.57 -25.65 -3.69
C ALA A 334 -1.87 -25.60 -5.06
N ILE A 335 -1.11 -24.54 -5.31
CA ILE A 335 -0.28 -24.44 -6.52
C ILE A 335 0.76 -25.55 -6.54
N VAL A 336 1.44 -25.85 -5.44
CA VAL A 336 2.47 -26.91 -5.39
C VAL A 336 1.85 -28.30 -5.61
N GLU A 337 0.80 -28.68 -4.87
CA GLU A 337 0.16 -30.01 -4.93
C GLU A 337 -0.41 -30.35 -6.30
N ARG A 338 -0.91 -29.35 -7.04
CA ARG A 338 -1.33 -29.53 -8.43
C ARG A 338 -0.20 -30.03 -9.33
N THR A 339 1.05 -29.64 -9.04
CA THR A 339 2.25 -30.15 -9.72
C THR A 339 2.44 -31.64 -9.46
N HIS A 340 2.08 -32.11 -8.26
CA HIS A 340 2.14 -33.51 -7.86
C HIS A 340 0.91 -34.32 -8.29
N LYS A 341 -0.06 -33.69 -8.98
CA LYS A 341 -1.32 -34.29 -9.46
C LYS A 341 -2.21 -34.84 -8.33
N ASP A 342 -2.08 -34.32 -7.11
CA ASP A 342 -3.00 -34.65 -6.00
C ASP A 342 -4.20 -33.70 -5.97
N ALA A 343 -5.24 -34.06 -6.72
CA ALA A 343 -6.44 -33.25 -6.85
C ALA A 343 -7.23 -33.11 -5.54
N LYS A 344 -7.13 -34.06 -4.60
CA LYS A 344 -7.87 -33.98 -3.32
C LYS A 344 -7.20 -32.99 -2.38
N SER A 345 -5.87 -33.05 -2.27
CA SER A 345 -5.09 -32.12 -1.48
C SER A 345 -5.16 -30.69 -2.04
N GLU A 346 -5.13 -30.53 -3.37
CA GLU A 346 -5.37 -29.25 -4.04
C GLU A 346 -6.72 -28.63 -3.63
N GLN A 347 -7.82 -29.39 -3.75
CA GLN A 347 -9.15 -28.90 -3.39
C GLN A 347 -9.26 -28.53 -1.91
N HIS A 348 -8.63 -29.31 -1.02
CA HIS A 348 -8.60 -29.01 0.40
C HIS A 348 -7.92 -27.67 0.69
N PHE A 349 -6.73 -27.44 0.13
CA PHE A 349 -6.01 -26.19 0.32
C PHE A 349 -6.75 -24.99 -0.27
N VAL A 350 -7.34 -25.12 -1.46
CA VAL A 350 -8.12 -24.01 -2.03
C VAL A 350 -9.36 -23.70 -1.19
N GLN A 351 -10.03 -24.71 -0.63
CA GLN A 351 -11.17 -24.46 0.25
C GLN A 351 -10.75 -23.78 1.55
N SER A 352 -9.66 -24.25 2.18
CA SER A 352 -9.06 -23.59 3.36
C SER A 352 -8.71 -22.13 3.08
N ALA A 353 -8.08 -21.85 1.93
CA ALA A 353 -7.78 -20.49 1.51
C ALA A 353 -9.04 -19.62 1.40
N LYS A 354 -10.11 -20.15 0.78
CA LYS A 354 -11.38 -19.42 0.64
C LYS A 354 -12.03 -19.12 1.98
N ASP A 355 -11.97 -20.06 2.92
CA ASP A 355 -12.52 -19.89 4.27
C ASP A 355 -11.76 -18.79 5.02
N HIS A 356 -10.42 -18.83 5.00
CA HIS A 356 -9.57 -17.78 5.54
C HIS A 356 -9.82 -16.41 4.88
N LEU A 357 -9.94 -16.35 3.55
CA LEU A 357 -10.21 -15.11 2.82
C LEU A 357 -11.58 -14.54 3.14
N LYS A 358 -12.60 -15.39 3.28
CA LYS A 358 -13.95 -14.95 3.64
C LYS A 358 -13.96 -14.36 5.05
N ALA A 359 -13.36 -15.05 6.02
CA ALA A 359 -13.22 -14.55 7.39
C ALA A 359 -12.40 -13.25 7.44
N ALA A 360 -11.30 -13.16 6.69
CA ALA A 360 -10.50 -11.93 6.58
C ALA A 360 -11.33 -10.77 6.00
N LYS A 361 -12.12 -11.02 4.94
CA LYS A 361 -12.98 -10.00 4.33
C LYS A 361 -14.00 -9.43 5.32
N GLU A 362 -14.61 -10.29 6.12
CA GLU A 362 -15.60 -9.87 7.14
C GLU A 362 -14.95 -8.98 8.20
N LEU A 363 -13.75 -9.34 8.67
CA LEU A 363 -13.00 -8.57 9.67
C LEU A 363 -12.34 -7.30 9.10
N PHE A 364 -12.13 -7.21 7.78
CA PHE A 364 -11.69 -6.01 7.07
C PHE A 364 -12.86 -5.08 6.69
N GLU A 365 -14.03 -5.18 7.34
CA GLU A 365 -15.16 -4.30 7.06
C GLU A 365 -14.73 -2.81 7.13
N GLY A 366 -15.04 -2.06 6.06
CA GLY A 366 -14.65 -0.66 5.92
C GLY A 366 -13.19 -0.41 5.48
N ASP A 367 -12.32 -1.43 5.46
CA ASP A 367 -10.96 -1.35 4.94
C ASP A 367 -10.94 -1.77 3.45
N ILE A 368 -11.08 -0.78 2.57
CA ILE A 368 -11.16 -0.98 1.12
C ILE A 368 -9.87 -1.59 0.59
N THR A 369 -8.71 -1.09 1.05
CA THR A 369 -7.40 -1.54 0.55
C THR A 369 -7.19 -3.04 0.78
N ASN A 370 -7.35 -3.49 2.03
CA ASN A 370 -7.17 -4.91 2.35
C ASN A 370 -8.29 -5.77 1.76
N SER A 371 -9.52 -5.25 1.68
CA SER A 371 -10.63 -5.95 1.02
C SER A 371 -10.38 -6.20 -0.47
N LEU A 372 -9.75 -5.26 -1.18
CA LEU A 372 -9.37 -5.44 -2.59
C LEU A 372 -8.33 -6.55 -2.75
N ILE A 373 -7.34 -6.62 -1.85
CA ILE A 373 -6.29 -7.66 -1.88
C ILE A 373 -6.90 -9.04 -1.63
N VAL A 374 -7.80 -9.15 -0.64
CA VAL A 374 -8.57 -10.38 -0.39
C VAL A 374 -9.34 -10.81 -1.65
N LYS A 375 -10.03 -9.88 -2.34
CA LYS A 375 -10.70 -10.18 -3.62
C LYS A 375 -9.72 -10.66 -4.69
N GLY A 376 -8.52 -10.09 -4.76
CA GLY A 376 -7.46 -10.50 -5.68
C GLY A 376 -7.05 -11.97 -5.49
N HIS A 377 -6.91 -12.41 -4.24
CA HIS A 377 -6.63 -13.82 -3.91
C HIS A 377 -7.83 -14.74 -4.09
N LEU A 378 -9.06 -14.26 -3.85
CA LEU A 378 -10.28 -15.02 -4.18
C LEU A 378 -10.38 -15.29 -5.69
N ALA A 379 -10.00 -14.32 -6.53
CA ALA A 379 -9.91 -14.52 -7.98
C ALA A 379 -8.88 -15.61 -8.33
N THR A 380 -7.72 -15.63 -7.66
CA THR A 380 -6.73 -16.71 -7.82
C THR A 380 -7.30 -18.08 -7.43
N CYS A 381 -8.04 -18.19 -6.33
CA CYS A 381 -8.70 -19.43 -5.93
C CYS A 381 -9.70 -19.91 -6.99
N ASN A 382 -10.52 -18.99 -7.54
CA ASN A 382 -11.48 -19.31 -8.59
C ASN A 382 -10.78 -19.78 -9.88
N ILE A 383 -9.64 -19.20 -10.25
CA ILE A 383 -8.83 -19.68 -11.39
C ILE A 383 -8.34 -21.12 -11.17
N ILE A 384 -7.84 -21.44 -9.97
CA ILE A 384 -7.39 -22.79 -9.63
C ILE A 384 -8.56 -23.79 -9.77
N LEU A 385 -9.75 -23.41 -9.27
CA LEU A 385 -11.01 -24.17 -9.40
C LEU A 385 -11.65 -24.12 -10.80
N ARG A 386 -11.04 -23.41 -11.76
CA ARG A 386 -11.51 -23.26 -13.15
C ARG A 386 -12.82 -22.49 -13.30
N ASP A 387 -13.21 -21.71 -12.29
CA ASP A 387 -14.30 -20.74 -12.36
C ASP A 387 -13.78 -19.40 -12.89
N ILE A 388 -13.50 -19.37 -14.19
CA ILE A 388 -12.85 -18.22 -14.84
C ILE A 388 -13.80 -17.02 -14.92
N THR A 389 -15.11 -17.24 -15.06
CA THR A 389 -16.10 -16.16 -15.17
C THR A 389 -16.12 -15.33 -13.88
N THR A 390 -16.28 -15.98 -12.72
CA THR A 390 -16.27 -15.29 -11.43
C THR A 390 -14.92 -14.60 -11.17
N ALA A 391 -13.81 -15.21 -11.59
CA ALA A 391 -12.49 -14.58 -11.45
C ALA A 391 -12.37 -13.28 -12.26
N LEU A 392 -12.88 -13.25 -13.49
CA LEU A 392 -12.87 -12.07 -14.35
C LEU A 392 -13.77 -10.96 -13.81
N GLU A 393 -14.97 -11.29 -13.33
CA GLU A 393 -15.89 -10.34 -12.70
C GLU A 393 -15.25 -9.68 -11.47
N LEU A 394 -14.67 -10.49 -10.57
CA LEU A 394 -13.94 -9.97 -9.40
C LEU A 394 -12.80 -9.04 -9.80
N CYS A 395 -12.02 -9.39 -10.82
CA CYS A 395 -10.88 -8.58 -11.25
C CYS A 395 -11.32 -7.25 -11.88
N PHE A 396 -12.39 -7.24 -12.68
CA PHE A 396 -12.97 -6.00 -13.18
C PHE A 396 -13.46 -5.11 -12.03
N ASP A 397 -14.19 -5.67 -11.08
CA ASP A 397 -14.70 -4.96 -9.90
C ASP A 397 -13.57 -4.38 -9.04
N ILE A 398 -12.46 -5.11 -8.87
CA ILE A 398 -11.26 -4.62 -8.19
C ILE A 398 -10.75 -3.37 -8.89
N GLY A 399 -10.58 -3.43 -10.22
CA GLY A 399 -10.08 -2.30 -10.98
C GLY A 399 -10.99 -1.09 -10.93
N PHE A 400 -12.29 -1.31 -11.13
CA PHE A 400 -13.31 -0.27 -11.06
C PHE A 400 -13.38 0.40 -9.68
N THR A 401 -13.42 -0.40 -8.61
CA THR A 401 -13.46 0.11 -7.22
C THR A 401 -12.19 0.89 -6.89
N SER A 402 -11.02 0.38 -7.31
CA SER A 402 -9.73 1.05 -7.11
C SER A 402 -9.69 2.40 -7.81
N LYS A 403 -10.26 2.52 -9.02
CA LYS A 403 -10.42 3.81 -9.71
C LYS A 403 -11.35 4.76 -8.95
N CYS A 404 -12.55 4.31 -8.57
CA CYS A 404 -13.55 5.15 -7.90
C CYS A 404 -13.06 5.70 -6.55
N THR A 405 -12.31 4.89 -5.80
CA THR A 405 -11.78 5.25 -4.47
C THR A 405 -10.43 5.95 -4.55
N GLY A 406 -9.85 6.10 -5.74
CA GLY A 406 -8.51 6.63 -5.94
C GLY A 406 -7.39 5.68 -5.49
N ASN A 407 -7.71 4.47 -5.04
CA ASN A 407 -6.77 3.43 -4.60
C ASN A 407 -6.15 2.66 -5.78
N THR A 408 -5.72 3.39 -6.82
CA THR A 408 -5.28 2.81 -8.09
C THR A 408 -4.12 1.85 -7.89
N CYS A 409 -3.19 2.17 -7.00
CA CYS A 409 -1.96 1.42 -6.81
C CYS A 409 -2.18 0.03 -6.21
N THR A 410 -3.25 -0.15 -5.43
CA THR A 410 -3.68 -1.48 -4.96
C THR A 410 -4.24 -2.30 -6.11
N GLY A 411 -5.08 -1.72 -6.97
CA GLY A 411 -5.56 -2.39 -8.17
C GLY A 411 -4.42 -2.73 -9.13
N GLU A 412 -3.47 -1.82 -9.32
CA GLU A 412 -2.26 -2.04 -10.11
C GLU A 412 -1.48 -3.24 -9.56
N PHE A 413 -1.21 -3.25 -8.26
CA PHE A 413 -0.53 -4.36 -7.59
C PHE A 413 -1.22 -5.70 -7.79
N ILE A 414 -2.55 -5.77 -7.69
CA ILE A 414 -3.30 -7.03 -7.86
C ILE A 414 -3.19 -7.53 -9.31
N GLY A 415 -3.40 -6.65 -10.29
CA GLY A 415 -3.23 -7.03 -11.70
C GLY A 415 -1.79 -7.46 -12.01
N MET A 416 -0.81 -6.79 -11.41
CA MET A 416 0.60 -7.15 -11.52
C MET A 416 0.90 -8.50 -10.87
N MET A 417 0.37 -8.76 -9.68
CA MET A 417 0.48 -10.05 -9.00
C MET A 417 -0.04 -11.19 -9.89
N HIS A 418 -1.19 -11.02 -10.55
CA HIS A 418 -1.71 -12.03 -11.47
C HIS A 418 -0.79 -12.25 -12.68
N LEU A 419 -0.23 -11.19 -13.27
CA LEU A 419 0.74 -11.34 -14.38
C LEU A 419 2.01 -12.07 -13.95
N ARG A 420 2.53 -11.78 -12.75
CA ARG A 420 3.73 -12.44 -12.23
C ARG A 420 3.47 -13.89 -11.88
N LEU A 421 2.29 -14.19 -11.31
CA LEU A 421 1.88 -15.57 -11.10
C LEU A 421 1.74 -16.31 -12.43
N ALA A 422 1.14 -15.69 -13.45
CA ALA A 422 1.04 -16.27 -14.79
C ALA A 422 2.42 -16.59 -15.36
N LYS A 423 3.39 -15.68 -15.19
CA LYS A 423 4.77 -15.88 -15.62
C LYS A 423 5.46 -17.05 -14.89
N LYS A 424 5.22 -17.21 -13.59
CA LYS A 424 5.74 -18.33 -12.79
C LYS A 424 5.15 -19.66 -13.25
N LEU A 425 3.84 -19.72 -13.45
CA LEU A 425 3.14 -20.91 -13.91
C LEU A 425 3.41 -21.27 -15.37
N ALA A 426 3.79 -20.28 -16.21
CA ALA A 426 4.10 -20.51 -17.63
C ALA A 426 5.33 -21.40 -17.86
N LEU A 427 6.12 -21.70 -16.82
CA LEU A 427 7.21 -22.67 -16.87
C LEU A 427 6.70 -24.12 -16.92
N ASP A 428 5.47 -24.37 -16.47
CA ASP A 428 4.82 -25.68 -16.49
C ASP A 428 3.82 -25.74 -17.66
N GLU A 429 4.05 -26.65 -18.60
CA GLU A 429 3.21 -26.75 -19.80
C GLU A 429 1.78 -27.19 -19.50
N SER A 430 1.56 -27.90 -18.39
CA SER A 430 0.24 -28.41 -18.00
C SER A 430 -0.71 -27.29 -17.53
N ARG A 431 -0.17 -26.09 -17.26
CA ARG A 431 -0.91 -24.95 -16.67
C ARG A 431 -1.31 -23.88 -17.66
N ALA A 432 -1.32 -24.18 -18.96
CA ALA A 432 -1.59 -23.19 -19.99
C ALA A 432 -2.93 -22.45 -19.81
N GLN A 433 -3.96 -23.12 -19.29
CA GLN A 433 -5.26 -22.49 -19.02
C GLN A 433 -5.21 -21.48 -17.85
N GLU A 434 -4.53 -21.82 -16.75
CA GLU A 434 -4.34 -20.90 -15.61
C GLU A 434 -3.56 -19.65 -16.02
N VAL A 435 -2.50 -19.84 -16.81
CA VAL A 435 -1.68 -18.74 -17.31
C VAL A 435 -2.52 -17.76 -18.14
N LEU A 436 -3.34 -18.27 -19.05
CA LEU A 436 -4.24 -17.46 -19.87
C LEU A 436 -5.33 -16.78 -19.04
N ALA A 437 -5.90 -17.48 -18.05
CA ALA A 437 -6.89 -16.92 -17.15
C ALA A 437 -6.32 -15.78 -16.30
N LEU A 438 -5.11 -15.94 -15.76
CA LEU A 438 -4.42 -14.90 -14.99
C LEU A 438 -4.10 -13.67 -15.86
N CYS A 439 -3.65 -13.86 -17.10
CA CYS A 439 -3.46 -12.75 -18.03
C CYS A 439 -4.77 -12.02 -18.37
N ALA A 440 -5.87 -12.76 -18.56
CA ALA A 440 -7.18 -12.19 -18.81
C ALA A 440 -7.70 -11.42 -17.59
N CYS A 441 -7.53 -11.97 -16.37
CA CYS A 441 -7.84 -11.31 -15.10
C CYS A 441 -7.09 -9.99 -14.94
N ALA A 442 -5.77 -9.99 -15.19
CA ALA A 442 -4.99 -8.77 -15.20
C ALA A 442 -5.49 -7.75 -16.24
N THR A 443 -5.81 -8.20 -17.46
CA THR A 443 -6.34 -7.34 -18.53
C THR A 443 -7.64 -6.67 -18.11
N VAL A 444 -8.61 -7.42 -17.57
CA VAL A 444 -9.90 -6.84 -17.14
C VAL A 444 -9.76 -5.97 -15.88
N CYS A 445 -8.81 -6.28 -14.99
CA CYS A 445 -8.47 -5.43 -13.85
C CYS A 445 -7.94 -4.08 -14.32
N PHE A 446 -6.96 -4.06 -15.23
CA PHE A 446 -6.40 -2.82 -15.77
C PHE A 446 -7.41 -2.04 -16.62
N ARG A 447 -8.32 -2.73 -17.31
CA ARG A 447 -9.45 -2.09 -17.98
C ARG A 447 -10.40 -1.42 -16.98
N GLY A 448 -10.73 -2.07 -15.87
CA GLY A 448 -11.55 -1.48 -14.80
C GLY A 448 -10.88 -0.26 -14.17
N LEU A 449 -9.55 -0.29 -14.05
CA LEU A 449 -8.73 0.85 -13.62
C LEU A 449 -8.68 2.01 -14.63
N ASP A 450 -9.05 1.76 -15.88
CA ASP A 450 -8.86 2.69 -17.00
C ASP A 450 -7.39 3.07 -17.21
N ASP A 451 -6.49 2.06 -17.07
CA ASP A 451 -5.05 2.20 -17.27
C ASP A 451 -4.63 1.42 -18.55
N PRO A 452 -4.66 2.07 -19.74
CA PRO A 452 -4.38 1.40 -21.01
C PRO A 452 -2.93 0.94 -21.14
N TYR A 453 -2.00 1.56 -20.40
CA TYR A 453 -0.60 1.13 -20.36
C TYR A 453 -0.47 -0.23 -19.70
N LEU A 454 -1.08 -0.42 -18.53
CA LEU A 454 -1.06 -1.72 -17.86
C LEU A 454 -1.91 -2.76 -18.58
N GLU A 455 -3.03 -2.37 -19.21
CA GLU A 455 -3.78 -3.27 -20.09
C GLU A 455 -2.89 -3.77 -21.25
N LEU A 456 -2.10 -2.88 -21.85
CA LEU A 456 -1.14 -3.23 -22.90
C LEU A 456 -0.12 -4.28 -22.42
N HIS A 457 0.40 -4.15 -21.19
CA HIS A 457 1.28 -5.15 -20.58
C HIS A 457 0.60 -6.52 -20.50
N ALA A 458 -0.62 -6.60 -19.97
CA ALA A 458 -1.33 -7.87 -19.84
C ALA A 458 -1.66 -8.53 -21.20
N VAL A 459 -2.00 -7.71 -22.20
CA VAL A 459 -2.27 -8.17 -23.56
C VAL A 459 -1.00 -8.66 -24.26
N ALA A 460 0.12 -7.95 -24.09
CA ALA A 460 1.41 -8.35 -24.62
C ALA A 460 1.91 -9.65 -23.97
N ALA A 461 1.68 -9.83 -22.67
CA ALA A 461 1.94 -11.08 -21.96
C ALA A 461 1.18 -12.26 -22.59
N SER A 462 -0.13 -12.08 -22.82
CA SER A 462 -0.98 -13.08 -23.52
C SER A 462 -0.47 -13.41 -24.92
N ALA A 463 -0.12 -12.38 -25.71
CA ALA A 463 0.43 -12.55 -27.05
C ALA A 463 1.74 -13.37 -27.04
N ARG A 464 2.63 -13.05 -26.10
CA ARG A 464 3.93 -13.74 -25.93
C ARG A 464 3.73 -15.20 -25.54
N PHE A 465 2.77 -15.50 -24.67
CA PHE A 465 2.43 -16.87 -24.30
C PHE A 465 1.90 -17.69 -25.48
N HIS A 466 0.89 -17.16 -26.19
CA HIS A 466 0.32 -17.83 -27.36
C HIS A 466 1.35 -18.07 -28.46
N ARG A 467 2.24 -17.10 -28.71
CA ARG A 467 3.34 -17.25 -29.66
C ARG A 467 4.27 -18.39 -29.25
N ARG A 468 4.67 -18.46 -27.97
CA ARG A 468 5.54 -19.53 -27.46
C ARG A 468 4.90 -20.91 -27.58
N LYS A 469 3.57 -21.01 -27.45
CA LYS A 469 2.81 -22.25 -27.62
C LYS A 469 2.43 -22.55 -29.08
N GLY A 470 2.97 -21.81 -30.06
CA GLY A 470 2.71 -22.02 -31.48
C GLY A 470 1.33 -21.56 -31.96
N ASN A 471 0.50 -20.95 -31.11
CA ASN A 471 -0.81 -20.43 -31.47
C ASN A 471 -0.70 -19.02 -32.07
N ILE A 472 -0.05 -18.94 -33.24
CA ILE A 472 0.22 -17.69 -33.96
C ILE A 472 -1.06 -16.90 -34.29
N PRO A 473 -2.17 -17.50 -34.75
CA PRO A 473 -3.38 -16.75 -35.06
C PRO A 473 -3.95 -15.98 -33.86
N VAL A 474 -3.97 -16.61 -32.68
CA VAL A 474 -4.45 -15.94 -31.45
C VAL A 474 -3.45 -14.90 -30.96
N ALA A 475 -2.14 -15.19 -31.02
CA ALA A 475 -1.11 -14.21 -30.70
C ALA A 475 -1.26 -12.93 -31.55
N MET A 476 -1.55 -13.07 -32.85
CA MET A 476 -1.79 -11.94 -33.75
C MET A 476 -3.05 -11.14 -33.40
N LYS A 477 -4.10 -11.77 -32.87
CA LYS A 477 -5.29 -11.05 -32.36
C LYS A 477 -4.91 -10.15 -31.18
N HIS A 478 -4.13 -10.66 -30.22
CA HIS A 478 -3.64 -9.86 -29.10
C HIS A 478 -2.70 -8.74 -29.54
N VAL A 479 -1.81 -8.97 -30.52
CA VAL A 479 -0.96 -7.91 -31.08
C VAL A 479 -1.79 -6.80 -31.71
N LYS A 480 -2.85 -7.13 -32.45
CA LYS A 480 -3.78 -6.14 -33.02
C LYS A 480 -4.49 -5.33 -31.93
N HIS A 481 -4.92 -5.97 -30.84
CA HIS A 481 -5.50 -5.28 -29.69
C HIS A 481 -4.48 -4.35 -29.01
N GLY A 482 -3.26 -4.86 -28.78
CA GLY A 482 -2.16 -4.08 -28.21
C GLY A 482 -1.79 -2.84 -29.02
N ARG A 483 -1.89 -2.87 -30.36
CA ARG A 483 -1.68 -1.68 -31.20
C ARG A 483 -2.70 -0.57 -30.92
N LYS A 484 -3.97 -0.94 -30.72
CA LYS A 484 -5.02 0.04 -30.35
C LYS A 484 -4.76 0.62 -28.96
N LEU A 485 -4.37 -0.24 -28.01
CA LEU A 485 -4.02 0.20 -26.65
C LEU A 485 -2.79 1.11 -26.63
N LEU A 486 -1.84 0.93 -27.54
CA LEU A 486 -0.66 1.80 -27.64
C LEU A 486 -1.07 3.24 -28.00
N GLU A 487 -2.01 3.43 -28.92
CA GLU A 487 -2.55 4.76 -29.26
C GLU A 487 -3.20 5.41 -28.04
N LEU A 488 -4.05 4.67 -27.32
CA LEU A 488 -4.69 5.13 -26.08
C LEU A 488 -3.67 5.42 -24.98
N THR A 489 -2.60 4.63 -24.90
CA THR A 489 -1.51 4.80 -23.93
C THR A 489 -0.77 6.12 -24.15
N VAL A 490 -0.53 6.51 -25.41
CA VAL A 490 0.08 7.81 -25.72
C VAL A 490 -0.81 8.95 -25.23
N THR A 491 -2.10 8.93 -25.57
CA THR A 491 -3.08 9.93 -25.09
C THR A 491 -3.18 9.96 -23.57
N TYR A 492 -3.12 8.80 -22.92
CA TYR A 492 -3.13 8.67 -21.47
C TYR A 492 -1.91 9.35 -20.83
N PHE A 493 -0.70 9.13 -21.37
CA PHE A 493 0.50 9.81 -20.89
C PHE A 493 0.46 11.32 -21.12
N ASP A 494 -0.07 11.78 -22.26
CA ASP A 494 -0.26 13.21 -22.52
C ASP A 494 -1.23 13.84 -21.51
N SER A 495 -2.32 13.14 -21.17
CA SER A 495 -3.27 13.58 -20.13
C SER A 495 -2.61 13.67 -18.76
N LEU A 496 -1.85 12.64 -18.35
CA LEU A 496 -1.13 12.65 -17.08
C LEU A 496 -0.10 13.78 -17.04
N LYS A 497 0.62 14.02 -18.14
CA LYS A 497 1.57 15.13 -18.25
C LYS A 497 0.85 16.48 -18.09
N GLY A 498 -0.29 16.66 -18.75
CA GLY A 498 -1.12 17.86 -18.59
C GLY A 498 -1.62 18.05 -17.15
N GLN A 499 -1.98 16.97 -16.44
CA GLN A 499 -2.33 17.05 -15.01
C GLN A 499 -1.14 17.49 -14.15
N VAL A 500 0.06 16.97 -14.42
CA VAL A 500 1.29 17.37 -13.73
C VAL A 500 1.66 18.82 -14.02
N GLU A 501 1.52 19.28 -15.27
CA GLU A 501 1.73 20.67 -15.66
C GLU A 501 0.69 21.60 -15.01
N ASN A 502 -0.58 21.20 -14.96
CA ASN A 502 -1.62 21.95 -14.25
C ASN A 502 -1.39 22.01 -12.74
N LEU A 503 -0.87 20.93 -12.14
CA LEU A 503 -0.39 20.99 -10.76
C LEU A 503 0.69 22.07 -10.65
N ARG A 504 1.73 22.06 -11.51
CA ARG A 504 2.77 23.12 -11.52
C ARG A 504 2.22 24.54 -11.76
N ILE A 505 1.34 24.75 -12.73
CA ILE A 505 0.80 26.07 -13.11
C ILE A 505 -0.19 26.60 -12.06
N SER A 506 -1.10 25.76 -11.55
CA SER A 506 -1.96 26.14 -10.42
C SER A 506 -1.15 26.49 -9.16
N HIS A 507 0.12 26.04 -9.08
CA HIS A 507 1.05 26.43 -8.04
C HIS A 507 1.75 27.77 -8.31
N GLU A 508 2.04 28.14 -9.57
CA GLU A 508 2.59 29.45 -9.93
C GLU A 508 1.54 30.57 -9.89
N ASP A 509 0.31 30.30 -10.33
CA ASP A 509 -0.80 31.28 -10.29
C ASP A 509 -1.27 31.57 -8.86
N GLN A 510 -1.18 30.59 -7.95
CA GLN A 510 -1.37 30.79 -6.50
C GLN A 510 -0.20 31.53 -5.83
N GLU A 511 0.94 31.72 -6.49
CA GLU A 511 2.02 32.59 -5.98
C GLU A 511 1.88 34.03 -6.51
N GLN A 512 1.43 34.19 -7.76
CA GLN A 512 1.20 35.53 -8.34
C GLN A 512 -0.02 36.26 -7.77
N THR A 513 -1.04 35.54 -7.29
CA THR A 513 -2.21 36.18 -6.65
C THR A 513 -1.96 36.73 -5.24
N TRP A 514 -0.81 36.43 -4.61
CA TRP A 514 -0.43 36.99 -3.30
C TRP A 514 0.62 38.11 -3.39
N LEU A 515 1.18 38.36 -4.58
CA LEU A 515 2.20 39.40 -4.81
C LEU A 515 1.66 40.66 -5.51
N TYR A 516 0.36 40.73 -5.80
CA TYR A 516 -0.29 41.96 -6.28
C TYR A 516 -1.65 42.19 -5.61
N ARG A 517 -1.62 42.74 -4.40
CA ARG A 517 -2.58 43.76 -3.97
C ARG A 517 -1.76 44.91 -3.36
N PRO A 518 -1.92 46.16 -3.83
CA PRO A 518 -1.22 47.33 -3.27
C PRO A 518 -1.47 47.51 -1.77
#